data_AF-A0A2M9C8T4-F1
#
_entry.id   AF-A0A2M9C8T4-F1
#
_cell.length_a   1.000
_cell.length_b   1.000
_cell.length_c   1.000
_cell.angle_alpha   90.00
_cell.angle_beta   90.00
_cell.angle_gamma   90.00
#
_symmetry.space_group_name_H-M   'P 1'
#
loop_
_entity.id
_entity.type
_entity.pdbx_description
1 polymer ?
#
loop_
_entity_poly.entity_id
_entity_poly.type
_entity_poly.pdbx_seq_one_letter_code
_entity_poly.pdbx_strand_id
1 'polypeptide(L)'
;MYLQLCFYFILIKNGELIATFSTKINAMSERIKTFKEFYQFYLTEHSKTGTRIFHFIGTLLVFVVIGYVISSGKERFLWYVPIFGYGFAWFSHAVIERNKPATFKYPLWSLISDFRLFFELLIGKQKFKEMKPKENNYQI
;
A
#
# COMPACT_ATOMS: atom_id res chain seq x y z
N MET A 1 -2.83 -6.01 51.05
CA MET A 1 -2.55 -7.42 50.72
C MET A 1 -3.63 -8.05 49.82
N TYR A 2 -4.93 -7.91 50.11
CA TYR A 2 -6.02 -8.46 49.28
C TYR A 2 -6.16 -7.87 47.86
N LEU A 3 -5.86 -6.58 47.66
CA LEU A 3 -5.91 -5.93 46.33
C LEU A 3 -4.82 -6.41 45.36
N GLN A 4 -3.63 -6.75 45.86
CA GLN A 4 -2.52 -7.29 45.06
C GLN A 4 -2.84 -8.69 44.53
N LEU A 5 -3.51 -9.50 45.35
CA LEU A 5 -3.93 -10.87 45.01
C LEU A 5 -5.06 -10.89 43.98
N CYS A 6 -5.99 -9.92 44.01
CA CYS A 6 -7.04 -9.80 43.00
C CYS A 6 -6.47 -9.44 41.62
N PHE A 7 -5.47 -8.55 41.55
CA PHE A 7 -4.78 -8.22 40.30
C PHE A 7 -4.00 -9.43 39.73
N TYR A 8 -3.34 -10.20 40.60
CA TYR A 8 -2.61 -11.40 40.20
C TYR A 8 -3.55 -12.51 39.68
N PHE A 9 -4.74 -12.67 40.30
CA PHE A 9 -5.76 -13.61 39.83
C PHE A 9 -6.40 -13.20 38.50
N ILE A 10 -6.59 -11.90 38.25
CA ILE A 10 -7.07 -11.37 36.96
C ILE A 10 -6.03 -11.58 35.86
N LEU A 11 -4.74 -11.41 36.15
CA LEU A 11 -3.66 -11.67 35.20
C LEU A 11 -3.52 -13.17 34.87
N ILE A 12 -3.70 -14.07 35.84
CA ILE A 12 -3.66 -15.52 35.61
C ILE A 12 -4.88 -16.00 34.80
N LYS A 13 -6.11 -15.54 35.10
CA LYS A 13 -7.30 -15.91 34.33
C LYS A 13 -7.30 -15.35 32.90
N ASN A 14 -6.59 -14.25 32.65
CA ASN A 14 -6.46 -13.62 31.34
C ASN A 14 -5.14 -13.95 30.65
N GLY A 15 -4.31 -14.87 31.16
CA GLY A 15 -3.02 -15.22 30.56
C GLY A 15 -3.14 -15.65 29.10
N GLU A 16 -4.17 -16.43 28.77
CA GLU A 16 -4.50 -16.78 27.38
C GLU A 16 -4.98 -15.58 26.57
N LEU A 17 -5.78 -14.68 27.15
CA LEU A 17 -6.25 -13.47 26.46
C LEU A 17 -5.09 -12.50 26.17
N ILE A 18 -4.17 -12.32 27.12
CA ILE A 18 -2.98 -11.46 26.99
C ILE A 18 -1.98 -12.09 26.02
N ALA A 19 -1.77 -13.41 26.06
CA ALA A 19 -0.94 -14.13 25.09
C ALA A 19 -1.56 -14.06 23.68
N THR A 20 -2.87 -14.27 23.55
CA THR A 20 -3.60 -14.18 22.27
C THR A 20 -3.56 -12.76 21.72
N PHE A 21 -3.72 -11.74 22.57
CA PHE A 21 -3.65 -10.35 22.19
C PHE A 21 -2.22 -9.95 21.78
N SER A 22 -1.21 -10.33 22.57
CA SER A 22 0.21 -10.11 22.27
C SER A 22 0.63 -10.81 20.97
N THR A 23 0.16 -12.04 20.73
CA THR A 23 0.41 -12.78 19.49
C THR A 23 -0.27 -12.11 18.29
N LYS A 24 -1.49 -11.59 18.45
CA LYS A 24 -2.19 -10.79 17.42
C LYS A 24 -1.44 -9.48 17.10
N ILE A 25 -0.92 -8.79 18.12
CA ILE A 25 -0.16 -7.55 17.97
C ILE A 25 1.18 -7.82 17.25
N ASN A 26 1.88 -8.89 17.61
CA ASN A 26 3.12 -9.31 16.96
C ASN A 26 2.88 -9.77 15.51
N ALA A 27 1.78 -10.50 15.24
CA ALA A 27 1.38 -10.86 13.88
C ALA A 27 1.03 -9.64 13.02
N MET A 28 0.49 -8.57 13.61
CA MET A 28 0.21 -7.31 12.90
C MET A 28 1.47 -6.47 12.64
N SER A 29 2.55 -6.65 13.40
CA SER A 29 3.78 -5.85 13.32
C SER A 29 4.82 -6.45 12.37
N GLU A 30 4.72 -7.74 12.01
CA GLU A 30 5.68 -8.35 11.09
C GLU A 30 5.66 -7.64 9.73
N ARG A 31 6.86 -7.26 9.26
CA ARG A 31 7.03 -6.81 7.87
C ARG A 31 6.67 -7.98 6.94
N ILE A 32 5.86 -7.70 5.92
CA ILE A 32 5.75 -8.52 4.71
C ILE A 32 7.16 -8.85 4.20
N LYS A 33 7.43 -10.15 4.00
CA LYS A 33 8.78 -10.68 3.70
C LYS A 33 8.99 -10.95 2.21
N THR A 34 7.92 -11.09 1.43
CA THR A 34 8.01 -11.35 -0.01
C THR A 34 7.38 -10.25 -0.85
N PHE A 35 7.97 -9.98 -2.03
CA PHE A 35 7.39 -9.03 -2.98
C PHE A 35 6.01 -9.47 -3.49
N LYS A 36 5.76 -10.80 -3.61
CA LYS A 36 4.47 -11.32 -4.06
C LYS A 36 3.35 -10.95 -3.08
N GLU A 37 3.55 -11.19 -1.79
CA GLU A 37 2.62 -10.78 -0.73
C GLU A 37 2.48 -9.27 -0.69
N PHE A 38 3.59 -8.54 -0.82
CA PHE A 38 3.56 -7.10 -0.87
C PHE A 38 2.72 -6.59 -2.04
N TYR A 39 2.85 -7.18 -3.22
CA TYR A 39 2.07 -6.75 -4.38
C TYR A 39 0.57 -7.01 -4.18
N GLN A 40 0.18 -8.09 -3.50
CA GLN A 40 -1.23 -8.30 -3.12
C GLN A 40 -1.72 -7.23 -2.15
N PHE A 41 -0.93 -6.92 -1.11
CA PHE A 41 -1.22 -5.82 -0.19
C PHE A 41 -1.26 -4.46 -0.90
N TYR A 42 -0.31 -4.19 -1.79
CA TYR A 42 -0.24 -2.96 -2.58
C TYR A 42 -1.52 -2.79 -3.40
N LEU A 43 -2.02 -3.86 -4.02
CA LEU A 43 -3.27 -3.83 -4.77
C LEU A 43 -4.49 -3.52 -3.89
N THR A 44 -4.50 -3.93 -2.61
CA THR A 44 -5.57 -3.54 -1.67
C THR A 44 -5.47 -2.08 -1.25
N GLU A 45 -4.26 -1.51 -1.18
CA GLU A 45 -4.04 -0.07 -0.97
C GLU A 45 -4.39 0.77 -2.21
N HIS A 46 -4.71 0.13 -3.34
CA HIS A 46 -5.17 0.74 -4.59
C HIS A 46 -6.52 0.14 -5.00
N SER A 47 -7.41 0.00 -4.02
CA SER A 47 -8.71 -0.65 -4.21
C SER A 47 -9.65 0.21 -5.03
N LYS A 48 -9.54 1.54 -4.97
CA LYS A 48 -10.45 2.46 -5.65
C LYS A 48 -9.99 2.80 -7.06
N THR A 49 -10.96 2.96 -7.96
CA THR A 49 -10.70 3.32 -9.37
C THR A 49 -9.91 4.62 -9.49
N GLY A 50 -10.27 5.63 -8.69
CA GLY A 50 -9.59 6.93 -8.71
C GLY A 50 -8.11 6.82 -8.33
N THR A 51 -7.78 6.07 -7.27
CA THR A 51 -6.38 5.82 -6.86
C THR A 51 -5.56 5.22 -7.99
N ARG A 52 -6.12 4.21 -8.69
CA ARG A 52 -5.49 3.57 -9.85
C ARG A 52 -5.27 4.54 -11.01
N ILE A 53 -6.24 5.39 -11.31
CA ILE A 53 -6.15 6.38 -12.40
C ILE A 53 -5.04 7.39 -12.10
N PHE A 54 -4.99 7.94 -10.89
CA PHE A 54 -3.99 8.93 -10.52
C PHE A 54 -2.57 8.36 -10.56
N HIS A 55 -2.38 7.14 -10.07
CA HIS A 55 -1.10 6.43 -10.18
C HIS A 55 -0.70 6.17 -11.63
N PHE A 56 -1.66 5.77 -12.47
CA PHE A 56 -1.41 5.57 -13.90
C PHE A 56 -0.99 6.86 -14.60
N ILE A 57 -1.71 7.97 -14.38
CA ILE A 57 -1.39 9.28 -14.95
C ILE A 57 -0.05 9.79 -14.43
N GLY A 58 0.22 9.70 -13.13
CA GLY A 58 1.49 10.10 -12.54
C GLY A 58 2.67 9.36 -13.17
N THR A 59 2.55 8.04 -13.31
CA THR A 59 3.58 7.20 -13.94
C THR A 59 3.74 7.49 -15.44
N LEU A 60 2.63 7.73 -16.16
CA LEU A 60 2.66 8.14 -17.57
C LEU A 60 3.43 9.44 -17.75
N LEU A 61 3.17 10.44 -16.90
CA LEU A 61 3.86 11.73 -16.93
C LEU A 61 5.35 11.60 -16.64
N VAL A 62 5.76 10.67 -15.77
CA VAL A 62 7.17 10.33 -15.57
C VAL A 62 7.81 9.87 -16.89
N PHE A 63 7.18 8.96 -17.64
CA PHE A 63 7.69 8.53 -18.95
C PHE A 63 7.72 9.68 -19.97
N VAL A 64 6.71 10.55 -19.98
CA VAL A 64 6.69 11.73 -20.87
C VAL A 64 7.84 12.68 -20.55
N VAL A 65 8.11 12.96 -19.27
CA VAL A 65 9.24 13.81 -18.84
C VAL A 65 10.57 13.18 -19.26
N ILE A 66 10.76 11.89 -19.02
CA ILE A 66 11.98 11.18 -19.41
C ILE A 66 12.17 11.25 -20.93
N GLY A 67 11.12 10.97 -21.71
CA GLY A 67 11.16 11.06 -23.17
C GLY A 67 11.52 12.47 -23.66
N TYR A 68 10.95 13.50 -23.05
CA TYR A 68 11.27 14.89 -23.36
C TYR A 68 12.72 15.27 -23.02
N VAL A 69 13.24 14.81 -21.87
CA VAL A 69 14.64 15.04 -21.48
C VAL A 69 15.59 14.38 -22.48
N ILE A 70 15.31 13.14 -22.87
CA ILE A 70 16.11 12.42 -23.87
C ILE A 70 16.08 13.14 -25.22
N SER A 71 14.91 13.62 -25.67
CA SER A 71 14.79 14.29 -26.98
C SER A 71 15.37 15.71 -27.01
N SER A 72 15.34 16.43 -25.87
CA SER A 72 15.73 17.84 -25.81
C SER A 72 17.09 18.11 -25.18
N GLY A 73 17.67 17.12 -24.48
CA GLY A 73 18.90 17.27 -23.69
C GLY A 73 18.75 18.12 -22.43
N LYS A 74 17.53 18.56 -22.08
CA LYS A 74 17.29 19.49 -20.96
C LYS A 74 17.10 18.74 -19.64
N GLU A 75 18.19 18.25 -19.06
CA GLU A 75 18.18 17.44 -17.82
C GLU A 75 17.50 18.12 -16.63
N ARG A 76 17.45 19.46 -16.60
CA ARG A 76 16.72 20.22 -15.56
C ARG A 76 15.24 19.83 -15.40
N PHE A 77 14.63 19.22 -16.41
CA PHE A 77 13.24 18.75 -16.32
C PHE A 77 13.09 17.44 -15.53
N LEU A 78 14.18 16.75 -15.18
CA LEU A 78 14.12 15.57 -14.31
C LEU A 78 13.55 15.88 -12.92
N TRP A 79 13.58 17.14 -12.46
CA TRP A 79 12.91 17.55 -11.23
C TRP A 79 11.39 17.31 -11.26
N TYR A 80 10.76 17.24 -12.44
CA TYR A 80 9.33 16.92 -12.55
C TYR A 80 9.03 15.44 -12.33
N VAL A 81 10.02 14.54 -12.43
CA VAL A 81 9.83 13.09 -12.18
C VAL A 81 9.30 12.81 -10.78
N PRO A 82 9.96 13.24 -9.68
CA PRO A 82 9.43 13.00 -8.34
C PRO A 82 8.13 13.78 -8.08
N ILE A 83 7.95 14.96 -8.71
CA ILE A 83 6.74 15.77 -8.55
C ILE A 83 5.52 15.02 -9.12
N PHE A 84 5.62 14.50 -10.35
CA PHE A 84 4.51 13.78 -10.97
C PHE A 84 4.31 12.40 -10.37
N GLY A 85 5.40 11.66 -10.11
CA GLY A 85 5.32 10.34 -9.48
C GLY A 85 4.67 10.42 -8.09
N TYR A 86 5.31 11.13 -7.15
CA TYR A 86 4.82 11.19 -5.77
C TYR A 86 3.61 12.09 -5.59
N GLY A 87 3.54 13.22 -6.31
CA GLY A 87 2.43 14.17 -6.16
C GLY A 87 1.08 13.54 -6.47
N PHE A 88 0.93 12.89 -7.64
CA PHE A 88 -0.32 12.22 -8.00
C PHE A 88 -0.61 11.01 -7.12
N ALA A 89 0.41 10.18 -6.84
CA ALA A 89 0.27 9.01 -5.97
C ALA A 89 -0.24 9.40 -4.58
N TRP A 90 0.48 10.29 -3.88
CA TRP A 90 0.14 10.69 -2.51
C TRP A 90 -1.18 11.47 -2.43
N PHE A 91 -1.48 12.33 -3.41
CA PHE A 91 -2.76 13.01 -3.47
C PHE A 91 -3.92 12.02 -3.53
N SER A 92 -3.80 10.98 -4.37
CA SER A 92 -4.83 9.96 -4.50
C SER A 92 -5.00 9.13 -3.22
N HIS A 93 -3.90 8.78 -2.54
CA HIS A 93 -3.96 8.12 -1.24
C HIS A 93 -4.61 9.00 -0.17
N ALA A 94 -4.33 10.30 -0.14
CA ALA A 94 -4.89 11.21 0.85
C ALA A 94 -6.39 11.46 0.64
N VAL A 95 -6.80 11.72 -0.60
CA VAL A 95 -8.17 12.19 -0.91
C VAL A 95 -9.12 11.04 -1.22
N ILE A 96 -8.66 10.08 -2.03
CA ILE A 96 -9.50 9.02 -2.60
C ILE A 96 -9.46 7.79 -1.70
N GLU A 97 -8.28 7.20 -1.51
CA GLU A 97 -8.14 5.97 -0.72
C GLU A 97 -8.34 6.23 0.78
N ARG A 98 -7.83 7.37 1.27
CA ARG A 98 -7.77 7.79 2.68
C ARG A 98 -6.94 6.83 3.55
N ASN A 99 -5.80 6.39 3.02
CA ASN A 99 -4.81 5.57 3.72
C ASN A 99 -3.42 6.23 3.70
N LYS A 100 -2.48 5.64 4.44
CA LYS A 100 -1.08 6.05 4.40
C LYS A 100 -0.36 5.25 3.30
N PRO A 101 0.31 5.90 2.34
CA PRO A 101 1.07 5.22 1.30
C PRO A 101 2.02 4.15 1.86
N ALA A 102 1.99 2.96 1.24
CA ALA A 102 2.89 1.87 1.57
C ALA A 102 4.38 2.26 1.40
N THR A 103 4.67 3.27 0.57
CA THR A 103 6.02 3.81 0.31
C THR A 103 6.75 4.19 1.59
N PHE A 104 6.06 4.64 2.64
CA PHE A 104 6.69 4.98 3.92
C PHE A 104 7.26 3.75 4.66
N LYS A 105 6.70 2.56 4.43
CA LYS A 105 7.19 1.30 5.02
C LYS A 105 8.06 0.52 4.01
N TYR A 106 7.71 0.54 2.73
CA TYR A 106 8.33 -0.25 1.66
C TYR A 106 8.64 0.62 0.44
N PRO A 107 9.63 1.53 0.51
CA PRO A 107 9.84 2.54 -0.53
C PRO A 107 10.15 1.92 -1.91
N LEU A 108 11.13 1.00 -1.96
CA LEU A 108 11.53 0.37 -3.22
C LEU A 108 10.45 -0.53 -3.80
N TRP A 109 9.79 -1.34 -2.96
CA TRP A 109 8.71 -2.21 -3.44
C TRP A 109 7.50 -1.42 -3.92
N SER A 110 7.18 -0.28 -3.29
CA SER A 110 6.10 0.60 -3.75
C SER A 110 6.42 1.18 -5.12
N LEU A 111 7.63 1.72 -5.31
CA LEU A 111 8.06 2.24 -6.61
C LEU A 111 8.00 1.17 -7.72
N ILE A 112 8.51 -0.04 -7.45
CA ILE A 112 8.44 -1.16 -8.40
C ILE A 112 6.98 -1.54 -8.68
N SER A 113 6.11 -1.47 -7.67
CA SER A 113 4.69 -1.79 -7.81
C SER A 113 3.92 -0.73 -8.59
N ASP A 114 4.30 0.54 -8.51
CA ASP A 114 3.70 1.62 -9.32
C ASP A 114 3.95 1.36 -10.82
N PHE A 115 5.20 1.05 -11.21
CA PHE A 115 5.50 0.67 -12.59
C PHE A 115 4.81 -0.63 -12.99
N ARG A 116 4.79 -1.64 -12.11
CA ARG A 116 4.11 -2.90 -12.39
C ARG A 116 2.61 -2.68 -12.61
N LEU A 117 1.94 -1.93 -11.74
CA LEU A 117 0.52 -1.62 -11.87
C LEU A 117 0.25 -0.82 -13.14
N PHE A 118 1.10 0.16 -13.48
CA PHE A 118 1.00 0.91 -14.73
C PHE A 118 1.00 -0.01 -15.95
N PHE A 119 1.98 -0.91 -16.07
CA PHE A 119 2.04 -1.84 -17.20
C PHE A 119 0.91 -2.87 -17.16
N GLU A 120 0.53 -3.37 -15.99
CA GLU A 120 -0.59 -4.32 -15.87
C GLU A 120 -1.93 -3.66 -16.27
N LEU A 121 -2.13 -2.37 -16.00
CA LEU A 121 -3.29 -1.60 -16.47
C LEU A 121 -3.21 -1.35 -17.98
N LEU A 122 -2.03 -1.01 -18.50
CA LEU A 122 -1.80 -0.75 -19.93
C LEU A 122 -2.11 -1.97 -20.80
N ILE A 123 -1.70 -3.17 -20.37
CA ILE A 123 -1.96 -4.43 -21.09
C ILE A 123 -3.30 -5.08 -20.69
N GLY A 124 -4.08 -4.45 -19.81
CA GLY A 124 -5.40 -4.93 -19.39
C GLY A 124 -5.41 -6.12 -18.40
N LYS A 125 -4.26 -6.53 -17.86
CA LYS A 125 -4.16 -7.55 -16.79
C LYS A 125 -4.79 -7.07 -15.49
N GLN A 126 -4.65 -5.78 -15.18
CA GLN A 126 -5.40 -5.07 -14.15
C GLN A 126 -6.46 -4.19 -14.81
N LYS A 127 -7.50 -3.83 -14.05
CA LYS A 127 -8.59 -2.99 -14.54
C LYS A 127 -8.69 -1.71 -13.73
N PHE A 128 -9.13 -0.62 -14.37
CA PHE A 128 -9.56 0.61 -13.71
C PHE A 128 -10.97 0.42 -13.12
N LYS A 129 -11.08 -0.50 -12.17
CA LYS A 129 -12.32 -0.74 -11.44
C LYS A 129 -12.02 -0.91 -9.98
N GLU A 130 -13.02 -0.65 -9.16
CA GLU A 130 -12.90 -0.87 -7.74
C GLU A 130 -12.74 -2.37 -7.45
N MET A 131 -11.82 -2.70 -6.54
CA MET A 131 -11.73 -4.04 -5.99
C MET A 131 -12.86 -4.24 -4.99
N LYS A 132 -13.82 -5.08 -5.36
CA LYS A 132 -14.78 -5.60 -4.39
C LYS A 132 -14.03 -6.53 -3.43
N PRO A 133 -14.37 -6.52 -2.13
CA PRO A 133 -13.95 -7.58 -1.23
C PRO A 133 -14.29 -8.93 -1.87
N LYS A 134 -13.38 -9.91 -1.78
CA LYS A 134 -13.79 -11.29 -2.08
C LYS A 134 -14.92 -11.62 -1.10
N GLU A 135 -16.12 -11.88 -1.61
CA GLU A 135 -17.15 -12.55 -0.81
C GLU A 135 -16.55 -13.88 -0.37
N ASN A 136 -16.23 -13.98 0.91
CA ASN A 136 -15.92 -15.25 1.50
C ASN A 136 -17.24 -16.01 1.52
N ASN A 137 -17.40 -16.99 0.62
CA ASN A 137 -18.45 -17.99 0.69
C ASN A 137 -18.21 -18.83 1.97
N TYR A 138 -18.51 -18.27 3.14
CA TYR A 138 -18.80 -19.06 4.32
C TYR A 138 -20.17 -19.69 4.07
N GLN A 139 -20.14 -20.83 3.38
CA GLN A 139 -21.21 -21.82 3.45
C GLN A 139 -21.19 -22.32 4.90
N ILE A 140 -22.18 -21.88 5.69
CA ILE A 140 -22.51 -22.47 7.00
C ILE A 140 -23.53 -23.57 6.72
#